data_AF-A0ABD3IZH9-F1
#
_entry.id   AF-A0ABD3IZH9-F1
#
_cell.length_a   1.000
_cell.length_b   1.000
_cell.length_c   1.000
_cell.angle_alpha   90.00
_cell.angle_beta   90.00
_cell.angle_gamma   90.00
#
_symmetry.space_group_name_H-M   'P 1'
#
loop_
_entity.id
_entity.type
_entity.pdbx_description
1 polymer ?
#
loop_
_entity_poly.entity_id
_entity_poly.type
_entity_poly.pdbx_seq_one_letter_code
_entity_poly.pdbx_strand_id
1 'polypeptide(L)'
;MGYTDKQVATIAHEPVKCSSSIPGGELNYPLFSVTLGPPQTFNRTVTNVGKGNLSYVVVIVPPQGMYISVMPSILSFSKSNEKVTYSVTFSRANSTGKTGSFSQGYLR
;
A
#
# COMPACT_ATOMS: atom_id res chain seq x y z
N MET A 1 -14.14 -3.21 -3.68
CA MET A 1 -14.11 -4.69 -3.60
C MET A 1 -15.16 -5.40 -4.46
N GLY A 2 -16.20 -4.73 -4.98
CA GLY A 2 -17.13 -5.33 -5.96
C GLY A 2 -18.20 -6.27 -5.38
N TYR A 3 -18.26 -6.42 -4.05
CA TYR A 3 -19.33 -7.18 -3.39
C TYR A 3 -20.60 -6.36 -3.23
N THR A 4 -21.74 -7.05 -3.29
CA THR A 4 -23.06 -6.49 -2.96
C THR A 4 -23.30 -6.53 -1.45
N ASP A 5 -24.20 -5.66 -0.95
CA ASP A 5 -24.61 -5.63 0.45
C ASP A 5 -25.07 -7.01 0.98
N LYS A 6 -25.77 -7.80 0.15
CA LYS A 6 -26.20 -9.17 0.50
C LYS A 6 -25.03 -10.12 0.69
N GLN A 7 -24.02 -10.04 -0.17
CA GLN A 7 -22.81 -10.86 -0.05
C GLN A 7 -22.03 -10.48 1.21
N VAL A 8 -21.91 -9.18 1.49
CA VAL A 8 -21.25 -8.70 2.72
C VAL A 8 -22.03 -9.13 3.96
N ALA A 9 -23.36 -9.01 3.96
CA ALA A 9 -24.21 -9.44 5.06
C ALA A 9 -24.11 -10.95 5.35
N THR A 10 -23.92 -11.75 4.29
CA THR A 10 -23.70 -13.20 4.43
C THR A 10 -22.37 -13.51 5.13
N ILE A 11 -21.31 -12.73 4.83
CA ILE A 11 -19.98 -12.91 5.44
C ILE A 11 -19.95 -12.37 6.88
N ALA A 12 -20.57 -11.21 7.11
CA ALA A 12 -20.60 -10.54 8.41
C ALA A 12 -21.60 -11.17 9.39
N HIS A 13 -22.50 -12.03 8.90
CA HIS A 13 -23.60 -12.61 9.66
C HIS A 13 -24.56 -11.56 10.27
N GLU A 14 -24.65 -10.37 9.67
CA GLU A 14 -25.53 -9.28 10.09
C GLU A 14 -25.98 -8.43 8.89
N PRO A 15 -27.10 -7.69 8.98
CA PRO A 15 -27.51 -6.78 7.92
C PRO A 15 -26.49 -5.64 7.73
N VAL A 16 -25.85 -5.60 6.56
CA VAL A 16 -24.89 -4.55 6.21
C VAL A 16 -25.41 -3.74 5.02
N LYS A 17 -25.24 -2.42 5.09
CA LYS A 17 -25.43 -1.50 3.98
C LYS A 17 -24.15 -0.71 3.77
N CYS A 18 -23.41 -1.01 2.71
CA CYS A 18 -22.15 -0.33 2.42
C CYS A 18 -22.44 1.08 1.89
N SER A 19 -21.88 2.11 2.53
CA SER A 19 -22.00 3.50 2.07
C SER A 19 -20.98 3.86 0.98
N SER A 20 -19.87 3.13 0.91
CA SER A 20 -18.79 3.35 -0.05
C SER A 20 -18.00 2.06 -0.28
N SER A 21 -17.28 2.00 -1.42
CA SER A 21 -16.31 0.93 -1.69
C SER A 21 -14.96 1.56 -1.98
N ILE A 22 -13.94 1.02 -1.33
CA ILE A 22 -12.53 1.31 -1.66
C ILE A 22 -11.95 0.25 -2.60
N PRO A 23 -11.01 0.61 -3.48
CA PRO A 23 -10.18 -0.36 -4.20
C PRO A 23 -9.42 -1.24 -3.21
N GLY A 24 -9.27 -2.53 -3.51
CA GLY A 24 -8.57 -3.46 -2.60
C GLY A 24 -7.13 -3.03 -2.30
N GLY A 25 -6.44 -2.43 -3.29
CA GLY A 25 -5.08 -1.91 -3.11
C GLY A 25 -4.96 -0.69 -2.19
N GLU A 26 -6.07 0.01 -1.91
CA GLU A 26 -6.12 1.16 -0.99
C GLU A 26 -6.41 0.76 0.47
N LEU A 27 -6.57 -0.54 0.76
CA LEU A 27 -6.59 -0.98 2.15
C LEU A 27 -5.27 -0.62 2.83
N ASN A 28 -5.36 -0.07 4.05
CA ASN A 28 -4.18 0.23 4.86
C ASN A 28 -3.58 -1.05 5.48
N TYR A 29 -3.11 -1.93 4.60
CA TYR A 29 -2.58 -3.25 4.90
C TYR A 29 -1.07 -3.27 4.62
N PRO A 30 -0.24 -3.97 5.43
CA PRO A 30 1.22 -3.96 5.33
C PRO A 30 1.76 -4.82 4.17
N LEU A 31 1.08 -4.80 3.02
CA LEU A 31 1.43 -5.52 1.81
C LEU A 31 0.91 -4.74 0.60
N PHE A 32 1.64 -4.86 -0.51
CA PHE A 32 1.20 -4.42 -1.82
C PHE A 32 1.15 -5.62 -2.76
N SER A 33 0.02 -5.79 -3.45
CA SER A 33 -0.12 -6.74 -4.56
C SER A 33 -0.51 -5.93 -5.79
N VAL A 34 0.35 -5.94 -6.81
CA VAL A 34 0.25 -5.04 -7.96
C VAL A 34 0.41 -5.85 -9.24
N THR A 35 -0.55 -5.70 -10.15
CA THR A 35 -0.44 -6.25 -11.50
C THR A 35 0.37 -5.31 -12.37
N LEU A 36 1.37 -5.82 -13.08
CA LEU A 36 2.24 -5.02 -13.94
C LEU A 36 1.43 -4.37 -15.08
N GLY A 37 1.45 -3.05 -15.15
CA GLY A 37 0.65 -2.28 -16.11
C GLY A 37 1.01 -0.79 -16.08
N PRO A 38 0.04 0.11 -16.35
CA PRO A 38 0.20 1.54 -16.12
C PRO A 38 0.61 1.84 -14.68
N PRO A 39 1.24 3.01 -14.43
CA PRO A 39 1.60 3.42 -13.08
C PRO A 39 0.41 3.38 -12.12
N GLN A 40 0.62 2.79 -10.95
CA GLN A 40 -0.38 2.69 -9.88
C GLN A 40 0.19 3.29 -8.60
N THR A 41 -0.59 4.15 -7.95
CA THR A 41 -0.20 4.81 -6.70
C THR A 41 -1.16 4.38 -5.60
N PHE A 42 -0.62 3.99 -4.45
CA PHE A 42 -1.39 3.58 -3.29
C PHE A 42 -0.98 4.36 -2.05
N ASN A 43 -1.96 4.72 -1.21
CA ASN A 43 -1.69 5.40 0.05
C ASN A 43 -1.63 4.40 1.21
N ARG A 44 -0.71 4.66 2.14
CA ARG A 44 -0.63 3.96 3.42
C ARG A 44 -0.47 4.96 4.54
N THR A 45 -1.12 4.67 5.66
CA THR A 45 -1.04 5.48 6.88
C THR A 45 -0.42 4.63 7.98
N VAL A 46 0.75 5.02 8.43
CA VAL A 46 1.42 4.40 9.57
C VAL A 46 1.16 5.23 10.82
N THR A 47 1.07 4.55 11.96
CA THR A 47 0.90 5.18 13.27
C THR A 47 2.15 4.91 14.09
N ASN A 48 2.76 5.94 14.66
CA ASN A 48 3.82 5.74 15.64
C ASN A 48 3.23 5.19 16.94
N VAL A 49 3.59 3.96 17.28
CA VAL A 49 3.16 3.31 18.54
C VAL A 49 4.22 3.39 19.64
N GLY A 50 5.36 4.03 19.35
CA GLY A 50 6.46 4.23 20.29
C GLY A 50 6.51 5.64 20.88
N LYS A 51 7.67 6.00 21.44
CA LYS A 51 7.92 7.37 21.94
C LYS A 51 7.95 8.37 20.78
N GLY A 52 7.70 9.64 21.10
CA GLY A 52 7.77 10.74 20.12
C GLY A 52 9.19 11.04 19.64
N ASN A 53 9.30 11.97 18.69
CA ASN A 53 10.54 12.44 18.06
C ASN A 53 11.36 11.33 17.39
N LEU A 54 10.73 10.63 16.45
CA LEU A 54 11.37 9.60 15.64
C LEU A 54 11.17 9.88 14.15
N SER A 55 12.20 9.60 13.35
CA SER A 55 12.15 9.69 11.89
C SER A 55 12.58 8.36 11.28
N TYR A 56 11.85 7.93 10.24
CA TYR A 56 12.11 6.71 9.49
C TYR A 56 12.44 7.07 8.05
N VAL A 57 13.55 6.55 7.53
CA VAL A 57 13.94 6.72 6.12
C VAL A 57 13.56 5.46 5.37
N VAL A 58 12.75 5.62 4.32
CA VAL A 58 12.28 4.50 3.50
C VAL A 58 13.42 3.99 2.62
N VAL A 59 13.67 2.69 2.69
CA VAL A 59 14.58 1.98 1.80
C VAL A 59 13.78 1.01 0.92
N ILE A 60 14.06 1.04 -0.37
CA ILE A 60 13.30 0.32 -1.40
C ILE A 60 14.18 -0.76 -2.01
N VAL A 61 13.67 -2.00 -2.03
CA VAL A 61 14.20 -3.08 -2.87
C VAL A 61 13.12 -3.45 -3.87
N PRO A 62 13.20 -2.97 -5.12
CA PRO A 62 12.14 -3.15 -6.09
C PRO A 62 12.11 -4.59 -6.62
N PRO A 63 10.91 -5.15 -6.88
CA PRO A 63 10.78 -6.38 -7.66
C PRO A 63 11.36 -6.20 -9.07
N GLN A 64 11.87 -7.28 -9.64
CA GLN A 64 12.37 -7.28 -11.01
C GLN A 64 11.29 -6.80 -12.00
N GLY A 65 11.67 -5.91 -12.91
CA GLY A 65 10.78 -5.34 -13.94
C GLY A 65 9.95 -4.15 -13.47
N MET A 66 10.13 -3.70 -12.22
CA MET A 66 9.39 -2.59 -11.65
C MET A 66 10.32 -1.48 -11.15
N TYR A 67 9.82 -0.25 -11.25
CA TYR A 67 10.34 0.91 -10.54
C TYR A 67 9.33 1.27 -9.45
N ILE A 68 9.84 1.65 -8.27
CA ILE A 68 9.03 2.03 -7.12
C ILE A 68 9.53 3.36 -6.58
N SER A 69 8.61 4.29 -6.32
CA SER A 69 8.89 5.55 -5.63
C SER A 69 7.98 5.74 -4.44
N VAL A 70 8.51 6.31 -3.36
CA VAL A 70 7.77 6.59 -2.11
C VAL A 70 7.84 8.07 -1.77
N MET A 71 6.70 8.67 -1.41
CA MET A 71 6.60 10.07 -1.01
C MET A 71 5.70 10.25 0.23
N PRO A 72 6.18 10.90 1.31
CA PRO A 72 7.57 11.32 1.52
C PRO A 72 8.49 10.11 1.74
N SER A 73 9.78 10.23 1.40
CA SER A 73 10.80 9.21 1.66
C SER A 73 11.28 9.19 3.12
N ILE A 74 10.90 10.20 3.91
CA ILE A 74 11.18 10.31 5.33
C ILE A 74 9.87 10.54 6.08
N LEU A 75 9.58 9.68 7.04
CA LEU A 75 8.40 9.75 7.90
C LEU A 75 8.82 10.24 9.28
N SER A 76 8.41 11.46 9.64
CA SER A 76 8.76 12.08 10.93
C SER A 76 7.55 12.11 11.85
N PHE A 77 7.74 11.67 13.09
CA PHE A 77 6.74 11.64 14.14
C PHE A 77 7.24 12.44 15.35
N SER A 78 6.50 13.47 15.73
CA SER A 78 6.74 14.30 16.91
C SER A 78 6.26 13.63 18.20
N LYS A 79 5.19 12.82 18.14
CA LYS A 79 4.55 12.22 19.32
C LYS A 79 4.07 10.79 19.11
N SER A 80 3.75 10.12 20.22
CA SER A 80 3.07 8.82 20.20
C SER A 80 1.67 8.97 19.60
N ASN A 81 1.23 7.93 18.89
CA ASN A 81 -0.05 7.83 18.17
C ASN A 81 -0.23 8.83 17.02
N GLU A 82 0.82 9.55 16.64
CA GLU A 82 0.81 10.38 15.45
C GLU A 82 0.73 9.50 14.19
N LYS A 83 -0.09 9.93 13.23
CA LYS A 83 -0.32 9.25 11.96
C LYS A 83 0.30 10.04 10.82
N VAL A 84 1.06 9.37 9.98
CA VAL A 84 1.63 9.94 8.77
C VAL A 84 1.21 9.07 7.59
N THR A 85 0.73 9.73 6.53
CA THR A 85 0.38 9.08 5.28
C THR A 85 1.51 9.25 4.28
N TYR A 86 1.85 8.17 3.60
CA TYR A 86 2.77 8.17 2.47
C TYR A 86 2.14 7.46 1.27
N SER A 87 2.62 7.82 0.10
CA SER A 87 2.20 7.25 -1.18
C SER A 87 3.31 6.40 -1.75
N VAL A 88 2.94 5.25 -2.32
CA VAL A 88 3.85 4.35 -3.05
C VAL A 88 3.37 4.25 -4.48
N THR A 89 4.22 4.64 -5.43
CA THR A 89 3.94 4.52 -6.86
C THR A 89 4.76 3.40 -7.45
N PHE A 90 4.07 2.49 -8.14
CA PHE A 90 4.61 1.36 -8.86
C PHE A 90 4.51 1.62 -10.35
N SER A 91 5.61 1.47 -11.09
CA SER A 91 5.63 1.59 -12.55
C SER A 91 6.53 0.53 -13.18
N ARG A 92 6.40 0.32 -14.49
CA ARG A 92 7.25 -0.61 -15.23
C ARG A 92 8.66 -0.03 -15.35
N ALA A 93 9.67 -0.83 -15.04
CA ALA A 93 11.05 -0.44 -15.32
C ALA A 93 11.33 -0.54 -16.83
N ASN A 94 12.13 0.38 -17.36
CA ASN A 94 12.66 0.30 -18.72
C ASN A 94 13.73 -0.80 -18.79
N SER A 95 13.34 -2.07 -18.72
CA SER A 95 14.26 -3.20 -18.77
C SER A 95 13.94 -4.11 -19.96
N THR A 96 14.98 -4.53 -20.67
CA THR A 96 14.95 -5.44 -21.84
C THR A 96 15.05 -6.92 -21.46
N GLY A 97 15.08 -7.25 -20.16
CA GLY A 97 15.20 -8.62 -19.67
C GLY A 97 13.86 -9.36 -19.59
N LYS A 98 13.89 -10.70 -19.72
CA LYS A 98 12.71 -11.55 -19.51
C LYS A 98 12.19 -11.38 -18.08
N THR A 99 11.01 -10.79 -17.92
CA THR A 99 10.29 -10.80 -16.65
C THR A 99 9.67 -12.18 -16.43
N GLY A 100 9.92 -12.76 -15.25
CA GLY A 100 9.15 -13.91 -14.78
C GLY A 100 7.66 -13.57 -14.63
N SER A 101 6.81 -14.58 -14.43
CA SER A 101 5.37 -14.38 -14.22
C SER A 101 5.03 -13.65 -12.92
N PHE A 102 5.94 -13.65 -11.95
CA PHE A 102 5.87 -12.88 -10.71
C PHE A 102 7.27 -12.48 -10.23
N SER A 103 7.35 -11.42 -9.42
CA SER A 103 8.57 -10.97 -8.76
C SER A 103 8.22 -10.40 -7.38
N GLN A 104 9.20 -10.35 -6.48
CA GLN A 104 9.03 -9.89 -5.10
C GLN A 104 10.08 -8.84 -4.73
N GLY A 105 9.73 -7.96 -3.80
CA GLY A 105 10.55 -6.87 -3.29
C GLY A 105 9.98 -6.37 -1.96
N TYR A 106 10.59 -5.35 -1.36
CA TYR A 106 10.16 -4.85 -0.06
C TYR A 106 10.49 -3.37 0.15
N LEU A 107 9.77 -2.78 1.10
CA LEU A 107 10.00 -1.46 1.68
C LEU A 107 10.40 -1.68 3.15
N ARG A 108 11.46 -1.02 3.63
CA ARG A 108 11.84 -1.02 5.05
C ARG A 108 12.05 0.39 5.57
#